data_AF-A0A375I2P4-F1
#
_entry.id   AF-A0A375I2P4-F1
#
_cell.length_a   1.000
_cell.length_b   1.000
_cell.length_c   1.000
_cell.angle_alpha   90.00
_cell.angle_beta   90.00
_cell.angle_gamma   90.00
#
_symmetry.space_group_name_H-M   'P 1'
#
loop_
_entity.id
_entity.type
_entity.pdbx_description
1 polymer ?
#
loop_
_entity_poly.entity_id
_entity_poly.type
_entity_poly.pdbx_seq_one_letter_code
_entity_poly.pdbx_strand_id
1 'polypeptide(L)'
;MNAMAAGRAGHARTTRGEERGTGSSPVAAIIVVVCGAAFWTLVLAGWIASAQHARQTADLAALAGAHAHKQGEQACQAAGEYARRNGGELADCSVSTGTGEYIIHVEVAVDLRPALPGAPTAVREKAHAGFLIPDEEPGSGENGRDASGAGGP
;
A
#
# COMPACT_ATOMS: atom_id res chain seq x y z
N MET A 1 46.95 -66.32 -52.57
CA MET A 1 45.56 -66.79 -52.53
C MET A 1 44.92 -66.21 -51.28
N ASN A 2 43.96 -65.29 -51.45
CA ASN A 2 42.80 -64.95 -50.60
C ASN A 2 43.03 -64.57 -49.12
N ALA A 3 42.36 -63.58 -48.53
CA ALA A 3 41.34 -62.64 -48.98
C ALA A 3 41.34 -61.41 -48.05
N MET A 4 41.08 -60.25 -48.65
CA MET A 4 40.70 -59.02 -47.96
C MET A 4 39.34 -59.20 -47.26
N ALA A 5 39.24 -58.82 -46.00
CA ALA A 5 37.97 -58.55 -45.34
C ALA A 5 37.98 -57.13 -44.81
N ALA A 6 37.48 -56.20 -45.64
CA ALA A 6 37.19 -54.83 -45.27
C ALA A 6 35.92 -54.79 -44.41
N GLY A 7 36.09 -54.66 -43.09
CA GLY A 7 34.99 -54.34 -42.18
C GLY A 7 34.63 -52.86 -42.30
N ARG A 8 33.50 -52.56 -42.93
CA ARG A 8 32.92 -51.21 -43.07
C ARG A 8 32.79 -50.54 -41.69
N ALA A 9 33.46 -49.40 -41.52
CA ALA A 9 33.18 -48.45 -40.46
C ALA A 9 31.78 -47.84 -40.69
N GLY A 10 30.78 -48.43 -40.04
CA GLY A 10 29.44 -47.85 -39.94
C GLY A 10 29.51 -46.61 -39.05
N HIS A 11 29.66 -45.44 -39.67
CA HIS A 11 29.54 -44.14 -39.03
C HIS A 11 28.07 -43.94 -38.62
N ALA A 12 27.71 -44.43 -37.43
CA ALA A 12 26.44 -44.10 -36.80
C ALA A 12 26.48 -42.61 -36.45
N ARG A 13 25.99 -41.79 -37.38
CA ARG A 13 25.63 -40.39 -37.13
C ARG A 13 24.70 -40.39 -35.94
N THR A 14 25.22 -39.97 -34.78
CA THR A 14 24.39 -39.43 -33.72
C THR A 14 23.72 -38.20 -34.31
N THR A 15 22.50 -38.35 -34.81
CA THR A 15 21.59 -37.22 -34.92
C THR A 15 21.36 -36.79 -33.48
N ARG A 16 22.21 -35.88 -33.00
CA ARG A 16 21.91 -35.02 -31.86
C ARG A 16 20.65 -34.29 -32.30
N GLY A 17 19.51 -34.91 -31.96
CA GLY A 17 18.20 -34.34 -32.12
C GLY A 17 18.33 -32.95 -31.56
N GLU A 18 18.23 -32.01 -32.47
CA GLU A 18 18.30 -30.60 -32.19
C GLU A 18 17.19 -30.38 -31.17
N GLU A 19 17.57 -30.29 -29.90
CA GLU A 19 16.72 -29.76 -28.83
C GLU A 19 16.52 -28.29 -29.19
N ARG A 20 15.71 -28.09 -30.23
CA ARG A 20 14.95 -26.88 -30.47
C ARG A 20 14.07 -26.77 -29.24
N GLY A 21 14.64 -26.14 -28.20
CA GLY A 21 13.92 -25.45 -27.15
C GLY A 21 13.07 -24.34 -27.75
N THR A 22 12.15 -24.71 -28.64
CA THR A 22 11.12 -23.90 -29.27
C THR A 22 9.78 -24.42 -28.74
N GLY A 23 9.70 -24.45 -27.43
CA GLY A 23 8.59 -25.04 -26.71
C GLY A 23 8.73 -24.58 -25.28
N SER A 24 8.62 -23.28 -25.06
CA SER A 24 8.12 -22.76 -23.79
C SER A 24 6.90 -23.61 -23.44
N SER A 25 7.07 -24.58 -22.54
CA SER A 25 5.99 -25.44 -22.11
C SER A 25 4.88 -24.50 -21.64
N PRO A 26 3.67 -24.56 -22.20
CA PRO A 26 2.59 -23.66 -21.80
C PRO A 26 2.37 -23.70 -20.28
N VAL A 27 2.70 -24.83 -19.65
CA VAL A 27 2.73 -25.00 -18.19
C VAL A 27 3.72 -24.05 -17.52
N ALA A 28 4.95 -23.92 -18.02
CA ALA A 28 5.94 -22.99 -17.48
C ALA A 28 5.48 -21.52 -17.63
N ALA A 29 4.88 -21.19 -18.77
CA ALA A 29 4.30 -19.86 -18.98
C ALA A 29 3.15 -19.56 -18.00
N ILE A 30 2.24 -20.52 -17.80
CA ILE A 30 1.14 -20.40 -16.83
C ILE A 30 1.68 -20.25 -15.40
N ILE A 31 2.68 -21.03 -15.01
CA ILE A 31 3.29 -20.92 -13.69
C ILE A 31 3.88 -19.52 -13.48
N VAL A 32 4.62 -18.99 -14.45
CA VAL A 32 5.18 -17.63 -14.37
C VAL A 32 4.08 -16.57 -14.26
N VAL A 33 3.00 -16.70 -15.02
CA VAL A 33 1.87 -15.76 -14.95
C VAL A 33 1.17 -15.83 -13.58
N VAL A 34 0.90 -17.03 -13.06
CA VAL A 34 0.26 -17.21 -11.76
C VAL A 34 1.15 -16.70 -10.63
N CYS A 35 2.45 -17.01 -10.65
CA CYS A 35 3.41 -16.50 -9.67
C CYS A 35 3.54 -14.98 -9.75
N GLY A 36 3.58 -14.41 -10.95
CA GLY A 36 3.60 -12.96 -11.16
C GLY A 36 2.34 -12.29 -10.63
N ALA A 37 1.16 -12.83 -10.93
CA ALA A 37 -0.11 -12.33 -10.40
C ALA A 37 -0.16 -12.41 -8.87
N ALA A 38 0.24 -13.54 -8.28
CA ALA A 38 0.30 -13.72 -6.83
C ALA A 38 1.29 -12.75 -6.16
N PHE A 39 2.43 -12.50 -6.79
CA PHE A 39 3.39 -11.51 -6.32
C PHE A 39 2.77 -10.10 -6.33
N TRP A 40 2.13 -9.70 -7.42
CA TRP A 40 1.47 -8.39 -7.52
C TRP A 40 0.30 -8.24 -6.54
N THR A 41 -0.52 -9.28 -6.33
CA THR A 41 -1.61 -9.21 -5.35
C THR A 41 -1.08 -9.05 -3.93
N LEU A 42 0.02 -9.73 -3.57
CA LEU A 42 0.66 -9.55 -2.26
C LEU A 42 1.24 -8.13 -2.09
N VAL A 43 1.86 -7.57 -3.13
CA VAL A 43 2.36 -6.19 -3.10
C VAL A 43 1.22 -5.19 -2.89
N LEU A 44 0.15 -5.31 -3.70
CA LEU A 44 -1.01 -4.43 -3.59
C LEU A 44 -1.74 -4.58 -2.26
N ALA A 45 -1.90 -5.81 -1.78
CA ALA A 45 -2.50 -6.07 -0.47
C ALA A 45 -1.66 -5.47 0.67
N GLY A 46 -0.32 -5.55 0.59
CA GLY A 46 0.58 -4.90 1.54
C GLY A 46 0.42 -3.38 1.56
N TRP A 47 0.31 -2.76 0.38
CA TRP A 47 0.05 -1.32 0.26
C TRP A 47 -1.33 -0.93 0.81
N ILE A 48 -2.39 -1.65 0.45
CA ILE A 48 -3.74 -1.38 0.96
C ILE A 48 -3.77 -1.55 2.49
N ALA A 49 -3.15 -2.60 3.02
CA ALA A 49 -3.06 -2.82 4.45
C ALA A 49 -2.31 -1.67 5.15
N SER A 50 -1.20 -1.18 4.57
CA SER A 50 -0.49 -0.02 5.11
C SER A 50 -1.31 1.28 5.07
N ALA A 51 -2.12 1.48 4.03
CA ALA A 51 -3.03 2.63 3.93
C ALA A 51 -4.18 2.54 4.95
N GLN A 52 -4.74 1.35 5.17
CA GLN A 52 -5.75 1.12 6.19
C GLN A 52 -5.18 1.36 7.60
N HIS A 53 -3.96 0.90 7.85
CA HIS A 53 -3.25 1.13 9.10
C HIS A 53 -2.95 2.62 9.34
N ALA A 54 -2.65 3.38 8.28
CA ALA A 54 -2.45 4.82 8.35
C ALA A 54 -3.69 5.56 8.84
N ARG A 55 -4.87 5.21 8.31
CA ARG A 55 -6.15 5.80 8.73
C ARG A 55 -6.47 5.50 10.18
N GLN A 56 -6.36 4.24 10.59
CA GLN A 56 -6.59 3.84 11.98
C GLN A 56 -5.65 4.55 12.96
N THR A 57 -4.38 4.73 12.57
CA THR A 57 -3.39 5.43 13.39
C THR A 57 -3.71 6.92 13.52
N ALA A 58 -4.15 7.57 12.44
CA ALA A 58 -4.54 8.97 12.45
C ALA A 58 -5.73 9.23 13.39
N ASP A 59 -6.76 8.39 13.35
CA ASP A 59 -7.93 8.51 14.22
C ASP A 59 -7.57 8.35 15.71
N LEU A 60 -6.73 7.37 16.04
CA LEU A 60 -6.25 7.16 17.41
C LEU A 60 -5.38 8.32 17.91
N ALA A 61 -4.52 8.88 17.05
CA ALA A 61 -3.70 10.04 17.39
C ALA A 61 -4.55 11.29 17.65
N ALA A 62 -5.59 11.51 16.84
CA ALA A 62 -6.52 12.61 17.04
C ALA A 62 -7.30 12.47 18.35
N LEU A 63 -7.82 11.27 18.65
CA LEU A 63 -8.51 11.01 19.92
C LEU A 63 -7.59 11.17 21.14
N ALA A 64 -6.34 10.72 21.05
CA ALA A 64 -5.34 10.91 22.11
C ALA A 64 -5.06 12.40 22.34
N GLY A 65 -4.92 13.19 21.28
CA GLY A 65 -4.77 14.64 21.38
C GLY A 65 -5.98 15.30 22.05
N ALA A 66 -7.20 14.90 21.68
CA ALA A 66 -8.43 15.43 22.27
C ALA A 66 -8.57 15.07 23.75
N HIS A 67 -8.18 13.86 24.14
CA HIS A 67 -8.19 13.42 25.53
C HIS A 67 -7.15 14.18 26.38
N ALA A 68 -5.94 14.39 25.84
CA ALA A 68 -4.91 15.19 26.48
C ALA A 68 -5.36 16.65 26.67
N HIS A 69 -5.99 17.24 25.65
CA HIS A 69 -6.52 18.60 25.76
C HIS A 69 -7.58 18.74 26.86
N LYS A 70 -8.48 17.76 27.02
CA LYS A 70 -9.47 17.73 28.11
C LYS A 70 -8.83 17.63 29.50
N GLN A 71 -7.64 17.04 29.62
CA GLN A 71 -6.89 16.92 30.87
C GLN A 71 -5.99 18.14 31.15
N GLY A 72 -5.95 19.12 30.23
CA GLY A 72 -5.07 20.28 30.32
C GLY A 72 -3.62 20.01 29.88
N GLU A 73 -3.38 18.89 29.21
CA GLU A 73 -2.08 18.53 28.66
C GLU A 73 -1.89 19.02 27.21
N GLN A 74 -0.66 18.93 26.71
CA GLN A 74 -0.32 19.32 25.34
C GLN A 74 -0.82 18.30 24.31
N ALA A 75 -1.91 18.63 23.64
CA ALA A 75 -2.57 17.78 22.63
C ALA A 75 -1.63 17.23 21.55
N CYS A 76 -0.78 18.09 20.96
CA CYS A 76 0.13 17.68 19.89
C CYS A 76 1.26 16.76 20.36
N GLN A 77 1.71 16.92 21.61
CA GLN A 77 2.72 16.04 22.17
C GLN A 77 2.16 14.62 22.36
N ALA A 78 0.95 14.51 22.92
CA ALA A 78 0.26 13.24 23.09
C ALA A 78 -0.05 12.58 21.73
N ALA A 79 -0.61 13.33 20.78
CA ALA A 79 -0.91 12.83 19.43
C ALA A 79 0.34 12.27 18.74
N GLY A 80 1.47 12.97 18.85
CA GLY A 80 2.74 12.51 18.25
C GLY A 80 3.32 11.27 18.92
N GLU A 81 3.19 11.15 20.24
CA GLU A 81 3.61 9.95 20.95
C GLU A 81 2.77 8.72 20.56
N TYR A 82 1.45 8.91 20.43
CA TYR A 82 0.54 7.85 19.96
C TYR A 82 0.78 7.46 18.51
N ALA A 83 1.02 8.42 17.62
CA ALA A 83 1.37 8.13 16.22
C ALA A 83 2.62 7.24 16.14
N ARG A 84 3.70 7.62 16.83
CA ARG A 84 4.95 6.85 16.86
C ARG A 84 4.79 5.44 17.39
N ARG A 85 4.03 5.27 18.49
CA ARG A 85 3.77 3.96 19.10
C ARG A 85 2.99 3.02 18.17
N ASN A 86 2.19 3.57 17.25
CA ASN A 86 1.37 2.82 16.30
C ASN A 86 2.01 2.70 14.90
N GLY A 87 3.27 3.10 14.74
CA GLY A 87 4.01 2.94 13.49
C GLY A 87 3.77 4.04 12.46
N GLY A 88 3.28 5.21 12.89
CA GLY A 88 3.22 6.43 12.09
C GLY A 88 4.08 7.55 12.66
N GLU A 89 4.35 8.57 11.86
CA GLU A 89 4.99 9.81 12.30
C GLU A 89 4.00 10.97 12.21
N LEU A 90 4.05 11.87 13.19
CA LEU A 90 3.28 13.09 13.16
C LEU A 90 3.90 14.04 12.14
N ALA A 91 3.18 14.28 11.05
CA ALA A 91 3.61 15.18 9.98
C ALA A 91 3.24 16.64 10.27
N ASP A 92 2.05 16.86 10.84
CA ASP A 92 1.56 18.18 11.23
C ASP A 92 0.58 18.06 12.42
N CYS A 93 0.56 19.08 13.27
CA CYS A 93 -0.42 19.19 14.34
C CYS A 93 -0.72 20.64 14.66
N SER A 94 -2.00 20.99 14.62
CA SER A 94 -2.49 22.30 15.04
C SER A 94 -3.76 22.18 15.87
N VAL A 95 -3.92 23.10 16.81
CA VAL A 95 -5.10 23.18 17.66
C VAL A 95 -5.82 24.48 17.34
N SER A 96 -7.02 24.37 16.79
CA SER A 96 -7.93 25.47 16.51
C SER A 96 -8.90 25.61 17.68
N THR A 97 -8.89 26.74 18.37
CA THR A 97 -9.76 26.99 19.53
C THR A 97 -10.71 28.16 19.25
N GLY A 98 -12.00 27.99 19.56
CA GLY A 98 -13.02 29.03 19.50
C GLY A 98 -13.68 29.28 20.86
N THR A 99 -14.83 29.96 20.88
CA THR A 99 -15.54 30.30 22.12
C THR A 99 -16.27 29.08 22.67
N GLY A 100 -15.55 28.22 23.41
CA GLY A 100 -16.10 26.98 23.98
C GLY A 100 -16.02 25.77 23.04
N GLU A 101 -15.51 25.95 21.83
CA GLU A 101 -15.20 24.88 20.88
C GLU A 101 -13.68 24.69 20.73
N TYR A 102 -13.27 23.48 20.37
CA TYR A 102 -11.90 23.20 20.00
C TYR A 102 -11.84 22.06 18.97
N ILE A 103 -10.95 22.18 17.99
CA ILE A 103 -10.67 21.15 16.99
C ILE A 103 -9.16 20.96 16.92
N ILE A 104 -8.71 19.72 17.01
CA ILE A 104 -7.32 19.34 16.85
C ILE A 104 -7.18 18.72 15.46
N HIS A 105 -6.35 19.35 14.64
CA HIS A 105 -5.97 18.85 13.33
C HIS A 105 -4.68 18.05 13.47
N VAL A 106 -4.70 16.78 13.05
CA VAL A 106 -3.55 15.89 13.10
C VAL A 106 -3.32 15.33 11.71
N GLU A 107 -2.10 15.44 11.20
CA GLU A 107 -1.67 14.73 9.99
C GLU A 107 -0.65 13.68 10.39
N VAL A 108 -0.93 12.42 10.05
CA VAL A 108 -0.02 11.29 10.30
C VAL A 108 0.48 10.75 8.97
N ALA A 109 1.79 10.54 8.89
CA ALA A 109 2.45 9.84 7.80
C ALA A 109 2.76 8.39 8.23
N VAL A 110 2.45 7.42 7.38
CA VAL A 110 2.84 6.02 7.56
C VAL A 110 3.57 5.51 6.34
N ASP A 111 4.69 4.83 6.56
CA ASP A 111 5.49 4.25 5.50
C ASP A 111 4.78 3.07 4.82
N LEU A 112 4.74 3.08 3.49
CA LEU A 112 4.18 1.99 2.70
C LEU A 112 5.20 0.87 2.61
N ARG A 113 4.73 -0.35 2.89
CA ARG A 113 5.55 -1.55 2.77
C ARG A 113 4.84 -2.56 1.88
N PRO A 114 5.54 -3.18 0.91
CA PRO A 114 6.96 -3.02 0.60
C PRO A 114 7.27 -1.69 -0.13
N ALA A 115 8.45 -1.11 0.10
CA ALA A 115 8.90 0.07 -0.63
C ALA A 115 9.39 -0.35 -2.03
N LEU A 116 8.70 0.10 -3.09
CA LEU A 116 9.13 -0.13 -4.47
C LEU A 116 9.85 1.11 -5.03
N PRO A 117 10.94 0.94 -5.78
CA PRO A 117 11.61 2.05 -6.45
C PRO A 117 10.66 2.70 -7.47
N GLY A 118 10.43 4.01 -7.32
CA GLY A 118 9.51 4.78 -8.17
C GLY A 118 8.06 4.87 -7.66
N ALA A 119 7.74 4.27 -6.51
CA ALA A 119 6.44 4.37 -5.86
C ALA A 119 6.45 5.33 -4.66
N PRO A 120 5.29 5.87 -4.23
CA PRO A 120 5.19 6.63 -2.99
C PRO A 120 5.64 5.79 -1.79
N THR A 121 6.52 6.36 -0.96
CA THR A 121 7.09 5.67 0.22
C THR A 121 6.27 5.87 1.48
N ALA A 122 5.40 6.87 1.51
CA ALA A 122 4.55 7.19 2.66
C ALA A 122 3.16 7.66 2.21
N VAL A 123 2.14 7.34 3.00
CA VAL A 123 0.77 7.86 2.88
C VAL A 123 0.54 8.81 4.04
N ARG A 124 -0.01 9.97 3.71
CA ARG A 124 -0.39 11.01 4.67
C ARG A 124 -1.90 10.99 4.79
N GLU A 125 -2.38 10.82 6.01
CA GLU A 125 -3.81 10.88 6.32
C GLU A 125 -4.05 11.94 7.39
N LYS A 126 -5.12 12.70 7.20
CA LYS A 126 -5.53 13.79 8.10
C LYS A 126 -6.71 13.34 8.93
N ALA A 127 -6.63 13.54 10.24
CA ALA A 127 -7.70 13.27 11.19
C ALA A 127 -7.99 14.50 12.04
N HIS A 128 -9.23 14.61 12.48
CA HIS A 128 -9.74 15.75 13.23
C HIS A 128 -10.48 15.25 14.47
N ALA A 129 -10.14 15.78 15.65
CA ALA A 129 -10.85 15.47 16.87
C ALA A 129 -11.06 16.73 17.71
N GLY A 130 -12.27 16.89 18.24
CA GLY A 130 -12.65 18.14 18.88
C GLY A 130 -14.04 18.11 19.46
N PHE A 131 -14.38 19.20 20.14
CA PHE A 131 -15.73 19.54 20.52
C PHE A 131 -16.14 20.76 19.71
N LEU A 132 -17.05 20.57 18.76
CA LEU A 132 -17.79 21.65 18.14
C LEU A 132 -19.03 21.89 18.98
N ILE A 133 -19.32 23.14 19.30
CA ILE A 133 -20.69 23.49 19.67
C ILE A 133 -21.47 23.44 18.35
N PRO A 134 -22.49 22.59 18.20
CA PRO A 134 -23.33 22.70 17.02
C PRO A 134 -24.04 24.04 17.11
N ASP A 135 -23.60 25.01 16.31
CA ASP A 135 -24.42 26.15 15.97
C ASP A 135 -25.73 25.57 15.38
N GLU A 136 -26.88 26.04 15.86
CA GLU A 136 -28.19 25.73 15.27
C GLU A 136 -28.12 25.79 13.75
N GLU A 137 -28.56 24.71 13.08
CA GLU A 137 -28.58 24.58 11.61
C GLU A 137 -29.11 25.84 10.92
N PRO A 138 -28.41 26.32 9.87
CA PRO A 138 -29.11 26.88 8.74
C PRO A 138 -28.60 26.25 7.45
N GLY A 139 -29.34 25.27 6.94
CA GLY A 139 -29.32 24.90 5.54
C GLY A 139 -28.14 24.03 5.10
N SER A 140 -28.37 22.72 5.11
CA SER A 140 -27.71 21.74 4.25
C SER A 140 -27.64 22.24 2.79
N GLY A 141 -26.55 22.91 2.43
CA GLY A 141 -26.15 23.18 1.06
C GLY A 141 -25.63 21.90 0.43
N GLU A 142 -26.54 21.15 -0.16
CA GLU A 142 -26.28 20.04 -1.07
C GLU A 142 -25.40 20.53 -2.25
N ASN A 143 -24.08 20.36 -2.16
CA ASN A 143 -23.18 20.49 -3.31
C ASN A 143 -21.88 19.71 -3.07
N GLY A 144 -21.85 18.42 -3.44
CA GLY A 144 -20.65 17.60 -3.25
C GLY A 144 -20.78 16.12 -3.60
N ARG A 145 -21.66 15.75 -4.54
CA ARG A 145 -21.78 14.36 -5.04
C ARG A 145 -21.78 14.29 -6.57
N ASP A 146 -20.92 15.07 -7.21
CA ASP A 146 -20.59 14.96 -8.63
C ASP A 146 -19.09 14.64 -8.81
N ALA A 147 -18.67 13.44 -8.41
CA ALA A 147 -17.37 12.86 -8.83
C ALA A 147 -17.29 11.35 -8.53
N SER A 148 -18.32 10.58 -8.90
CA SER A 148 -18.19 9.11 -8.96
C SER A 148 -18.91 8.60 -10.20
N GLY A 149 -18.26 8.79 -11.35
CA GLY A 149 -18.74 8.34 -12.64
C GLY A 149 -17.64 8.46 -13.70
N ALA A 150 -17.37 7.33 -14.37
CA ALA A 150 -16.46 7.11 -15.50
C ALA A 150 -14.97 6.91 -15.13
N GLY A 151 -14.31 5.83 -15.53
CA GLY A 151 -14.71 4.71 -16.38
C GLY A 151 -13.60 3.66 -16.40
N GLY A 152 -13.99 2.40 -16.37
CA GLY A 152 -13.11 1.28 -16.71
C GLY A 152 -13.08 1.08 -18.23
N PRO A 153 -12.02 0.48 -18.78
CA PRO A 153 -11.97 0.05 -20.17
C PRO A 153 -12.87 -1.18 -20.44
#